data_AF-U4UPY4-F1
#
_entry.id   AF-U4UPY4-F1
#
_cell.length_a   1.000
_cell.length_b   1.000
_cell.length_c   1.000
_cell.angle_alpha   90.00
_cell.angle_beta   90.00
_cell.angle_gamma   90.00
#
_symmetry.space_group_name_H-M   'P 1'
#
loop_
_entity.id
_entity.type
_entity.pdbx_description
1 polymer ?
#
loop_
_entity_poly.entity_id
_entity_poly.type
_entity_poly.pdbx_seq_one_letter_code
_entity_poly.pdbx_strand_id
1 'polypeptide(L)'
;MLYYTATVEDDSSVQHIYSVSPVYKNRTCISCSLKSKNGGNNCLYNTGELSTDASHLVFTCSGPDVPHIAIHSVDGTEKLLWSGNEDLVGLLQGKTLHGKVKLEYDIADGFTGRVLLKLPPNLDTSGNTKYPMLVNVYGGPDTYQVTDKYSIDWGSYLAANKSIIYATIDGRGSGLRGNNLLYAGYRKLGTVEVIDQINITK
;
A
#
# COMPACT_ATOMS: atom_id res chain seq x y z
N MET A 1 -9.83 18.78 18.64
CA MET A 1 -10.05 17.99 17.40
C MET A 1 -9.28 16.69 17.56
N LEU A 2 -9.80 15.55 17.10
CA LEU A 2 -9.06 14.28 17.10
C LEU A 2 -8.57 13.99 15.69
N TYR A 3 -7.31 13.55 15.56
CA TYR A 3 -6.70 13.18 14.29
C TYR A 3 -6.22 11.73 14.36
N TYR A 4 -6.39 10.98 13.27
CA TYR A 4 -6.00 9.57 13.22
C TYR A 4 -5.71 9.13 11.79
N THR A 5 -4.94 8.06 11.64
CA THR A 5 -4.79 7.35 10.36
C THR A 5 -5.75 6.17 10.31
N ALA A 6 -6.33 5.92 9.15
CA ALA A 6 -7.16 4.75 8.91
C ALA A 6 -7.07 4.30 7.45
N THR A 7 -7.33 3.02 7.22
CA THR A 7 -7.64 2.49 5.90
C THR A 7 -9.07 2.87 5.48
N VAL A 8 -9.40 2.64 4.22
CA VAL A 8 -10.78 2.78 3.71
C VAL A 8 -11.49 1.44 3.84
N GLU A 9 -12.79 1.46 4.10
CA GLU A 9 -13.61 0.27 4.39
C GLU A 9 -13.48 -0.81 3.30
N ASP A 10 -13.54 -0.40 2.03
CA ASP A 10 -13.44 -1.32 0.89
C ASP A 10 -11.99 -1.49 0.38
N ASP A 11 -11.03 -0.72 0.91
CA ASP A 11 -9.64 -0.78 0.47
C ASP A 11 -8.64 -0.64 1.62
N SER A 12 -8.18 -1.79 2.12
CA SER A 12 -7.09 -1.92 3.09
C SER A 12 -5.70 -1.53 2.56
N SER A 13 -5.54 -1.34 1.25
CA SER A 13 -4.24 -1.03 0.65
C SER A 13 -3.89 0.46 0.74
N VAL A 14 -4.88 1.30 1.00
CA VAL A 14 -4.73 2.75 1.16
C VAL A 14 -4.78 3.13 2.63
N GLN A 15 -4.08 4.21 2.99
CA GLN A 15 -4.09 4.79 4.33
C GLN A 15 -4.18 6.31 4.23
N HIS A 16 -5.19 6.88 4.90
CA HIS A 16 -5.44 8.31 4.92
C HIS A 16 -5.45 8.86 6.34
N ILE A 17 -5.28 10.17 6.43
CA ILE A 17 -5.36 10.94 7.67
C ILE A 17 -6.76 11.56 7.74
N TYR A 18 -7.41 11.36 8.88
CA TYR A 18 -8.74 11.87 9.16
C TYR A 18 -8.71 12.78 10.37
N SER A 19 -9.67 13.70 10.43
CA SER A 19 -10.05 14.39 11.65
C SER A 19 -11.50 14.10 12.01
N VAL A 20 -11.80 14.16 13.31
CA VAL A 20 -13.17 14.04 13.82
C VAL A 20 -13.38 14.99 15.00
N SER A 21 -14.48 15.73 14.95
CA SER A 21 -14.92 16.53 16.10
C SER A 21 -15.47 15.60 17.17
N PRO A 22 -14.95 15.62 18.41
CA PRO A 22 -15.53 14.81 19.48
C PRO A 22 -16.96 15.25 19.85
N VAL A 23 -17.32 16.50 19.52
CA VAL A 23 -18.66 17.07 19.79
C VAL A 23 -19.64 16.74 18.66
N TYR A 24 -19.27 17.09 17.42
CA TYR A 24 -20.17 16.96 16.26
C TYR A 24 -20.09 15.60 15.58
N LYS A 25 -19.07 14.80 15.90
CA LYS A 25 -18.82 13.46 15.34
C LYS A 25 -18.74 13.43 13.80
N ASN A 26 -18.48 14.57 13.18
CA ASN A 26 -18.25 14.66 11.74
C ASN A 26 -16.81 14.25 11.41
N ARG A 27 -16.66 13.24 10.55
CA ARG A 27 -15.36 12.78 10.06
C ARG A 27 -15.02 13.50 8.77
N THR A 28 -13.81 14.04 8.69
CA THR A 28 -13.26 14.66 7.48
C THR A 28 -11.97 13.94 7.08
N CYS A 29 -11.83 13.59 5.81
CA CYS A 29 -10.55 13.09 5.28
C CYS A 29 -9.68 14.26 4.86
N ILE A 30 -8.52 14.43 5.50
CA ILE A 30 -7.60 15.53 5.23
C ILE A 30 -6.72 15.21 4.02
N SER A 31 -6.36 13.94 3.85
CA SER A 31 -5.39 13.53 2.84
C SER A 31 -5.99 13.04 1.52
N CYS A 32 -7.30 12.83 1.44
CA CYS A 32 -7.93 12.17 0.28
C CYS A 32 -7.80 12.96 -1.02
N SER A 33 -7.71 14.29 -0.94
CA SER A 33 -7.52 15.17 -2.10
C SER A 33 -6.06 15.48 -2.41
N LEU A 34 -5.12 15.00 -1.58
CA LEU A 34 -3.71 15.33 -1.73
C LEU A 34 -3.11 14.57 -2.91
N LYS A 35 -2.30 15.30 -3.67
CA LYS A 35 -1.61 14.81 -4.86
C LYS A 35 -0.13 14.66 -4.56
N SER A 36 0.47 13.62 -5.12
CA SER A 36 1.91 13.44 -5.14
C SER A 36 2.62 14.58 -5.87
N LYS A 37 3.70 15.09 -5.27
CA LYS A 37 4.59 16.06 -5.93
C LYS A 37 5.45 15.45 -7.04
N ASN A 38 5.63 14.13 -7.02
CA ASN A 38 6.56 13.43 -7.90
C ASN A 38 5.89 12.71 -9.09
N GLY A 39 4.56 12.72 -9.16
CA GLY A 39 3.81 12.10 -10.26
C GLY A 39 2.38 12.61 -10.46
N GLY A 40 1.88 13.48 -9.58
CA GLY A 40 0.54 14.07 -9.69
C GLY A 40 -0.62 13.09 -9.41
N ASN A 41 -0.34 11.83 -9.11
CA ASN A 41 -1.36 10.86 -8.69
C ASN A 41 -1.88 11.21 -7.29
N ASN A 42 -3.04 10.67 -6.91
CA ASN A 42 -3.50 10.78 -5.53
C ASN A 42 -2.47 10.13 -4.61
N CYS A 43 -2.16 10.78 -3.49
CA CYS A 43 -1.36 10.13 -2.47
C CYS A 43 -2.23 9.19 -1.63
N LEU A 44 -2.04 7.89 -1.80
CA LEU A 44 -2.91 6.86 -1.27
C LEU A 44 -2.39 6.24 0.03
N TYR A 45 -1.13 6.46 0.40
CA TYR A 45 -0.57 5.94 1.65
C TYR A 45 0.10 7.06 2.44
N ASN A 46 -0.54 7.49 3.53
CA ASN A 46 -0.22 8.74 4.21
C ASN A 46 -0.01 8.54 5.71
N THR A 47 0.93 9.29 6.28
CA THR A 47 1.12 9.43 7.72
C THR A 47 1.26 10.90 8.08
N GLY A 48 0.92 11.24 9.32
CA GLY A 48 0.87 12.61 9.79
C GLY A 48 1.39 12.77 11.21
N GLU A 49 2.21 13.80 11.43
CA GLU A 49 2.70 14.18 12.75
C GLU A 49 2.30 15.62 13.05
N LEU A 50 1.57 15.84 14.15
CA LEU A 50 1.08 17.16 14.54
C LEU A 50 2.15 17.94 15.29
N SER A 51 2.15 19.27 15.10
CA SER A 51 2.87 20.18 15.99
C SER A 51 2.30 20.13 17.41
N THR A 52 3.09 20.57 18.39
CA THR A 52 2.71 20.55 19.82
C THR A 52 1.46 21.35 20.13
N ASP A 53 1.21 22.42 19.37
CA ASP A 53 0.03 23.28 19.45
C ASP A 53 -1.11 22.86 18.49
N ALA A 54 -0.91 21.78 17.72
CA ALA A 54 -1.82 21.30 16.69
C ALA A 54 -2.22 22.37 15.65
N SER A 55 -1.34 23.32 15.33
CA SER A 55 -1.54 24.30 14.26
C SER A 55 -1.03 23.81 12.89
N HIS A 56 -0.06 22.89 12.89
CA HIS A 56 0.56 22.32 11.70
C HIS A 56 0.61 20.80 11.73
N LEU A 57 0.70 20.19 10.55
CA LEU A 57 0.81 18.77 10.32
C LEU A 57 1.97 18.51 9.35
N VAL A 58 2.95 17.72 9.77
CA VAL A 58 3.93 17.12 8.85
C VAL A 58 3.22 15.99 8.13
N PHE A 59 3.06 16.15 6.83
CA PHE A 59 2.41 15.20 5.94
C PHE A 59 3.47 14.39 5.20
N THR A 60 3.46 13.08 5.40
CA THR A 60 4.35 12.16 4.69
C THR A 60 3.52 11.34 3.71
N CYS A 61 3.61 11.71 2.44
CA CYS A 61 3.07 10.92 1.34
C CYS A 61 4.04 9.79 1.02
N SER A 62 3.63 8.55 1.26
CA SER A 62 4.47 7.37 1.07
C SER A 62 4.17 6.58 -0.19
N GLY A 63 3.20 6.98 -1.01
CA GLY A 63 2.88 6.28 -2.26
C GLY A 63 1.53 6.67 -2.87
N PRO A 64 1.25 6.22 -4.11
CA PRO A 64 1.98 5.19 -4.85
C PRO A 64 3.21 5.70 -5.60
N ASP A 65 3.33 7.01 -5.80
CA ASP A 65 4.49 7.65 -6.42
C ASP A 65 5.68 7.77 -5.45
N VAL A 66 6.83 8.26 -5.94
CA VAL A 66 8.01 8.52 -5.10
C VAL A 66 7.61 9.35 -3.87
N PRO A 67 7.95 8.92 -2.65
CA PRO A 67 7.53 9.60 -1.43
C PRO A 67 7.96 11.07 -1.38
N HIS A 68 7.20 11.88 -0.65
CA HIS A 68 7.59 13.25 -0.33
C HIS A 68 7.01 13.66 1.03
N ILE A 69 7.60 14.67 1.63
CA ILE A 69 7.20 15.21 2.93
C ILE A 69 6.92 16.70 2.77
N ALA A 70 5.74 17.13 3.21
CA ALA A 70 5.34 18.53 3.21
C ALA A 70 4.75 18.93 4.57
N ILE A 71 4.91 20.19 4.95
CA ILE A 71 4.27 20.75 6.14
C ILE A 71 3.02 21.49 5.69
N HIS A 72 1.88 21.14 6.28
CA HIS A 72 0.60 21.78 6.06
C HIS A 72 0.14 22.47 7.34
N SER A 73 -0.65 23.53 7.23
CA SER A 73 -1.53 23.95 8.32
C SER A 73 -2.67 22.94 8.48
N VAL A 74 -3.27 22.87 9.67
CA VAL A 74 -4.37 21.92 9.93
C VAL A 74 -5.63 22.17 9.10
N ASP A 75 -5.75 23.32 8.45
CA ASP A 75 -6.79 23.61 7.45
C ASP A 75 -6.53 22.94 6.08
N GLY A 76 -5.39 22.27 5.92
CA GLY A 76 -4.95 21.57 4.70
C GLY A 76 -4.03 22.39 3.82
N THR A 77 -3.82 23.68 4.11
CA THR A 77 -2.97 24.56 3.31
C THR A 77 -1.51 24.15 3.41
N GLU A 78 -0.88 23.79 2.30
CA GLU A 78 0.55 23.54 2.25
C GLU A 78 1.33 24.82 2.57
N LYS A 79 2.31 24.70 3.46
CA LYS A 79 3.19 25.81 3.86
C LYS A 79 4.60 25.64 3.32
N LEU A 80 5.10 24.41 3.29
CA LEU A 80 6.47 24.11 2.90
C LEU A 80 6.56 22.68 2.36
N LEU A 81 7.23 22.50 1.22
CA LEU A 81 7.76 21.19 0.83
C LEU A 81 9.05 20.96 1.60
N TRP A 82 9.07 20.01 2.54
CA TRP A 82 10.27 19.69 3.32
C TRP A 82 11.22 18.82 2.49
N SER A 83 10.71 17.75 1.88
CA SER A 83 11.53 16.83 1.08
C SER A 83 10.75 16.33 -0.13
N GLY A 84 11.24 16.63 -1.33
CA GLY A 84 10.69 16.09 -2.59
C GLY A 84 11.27 14.74 -2.99
N ASN A 85 12.36 14.29 -2.35
CA ASN A 85 13.16 13.13 -2.79
C ASN A 85 13.70 13.29 -4.23
N GLU A 86 14.19 14.49 -4.54
CA GLU A 86 14.68 14.92 -5.85
C GLU A 86 15.79 14.01 -6.39
N ASP A 87 16.71 13.58 -5.52
CA ASP A 87 17.79 12.65 -5.90
C ASP A 87 17.23 11.30 -6.37
N LEU A 88 16.25 10.74 -5.67
CA LEU A 88 15.61 9.48 -6.06
C LEU A 88 14.80 9.65 -7.35
N VAL A 89 14.08 10.77 -7.49
CA VAL A 89 13.39 11.11 -8.73
C VAL A 89 14.39 11.16 -9.89
N GLY A 90 15.52 11.86 -9.73
CA GLY A 90 16.59 11.93 -10.72
C GLY A 90 17.18 10.57 -11.06
N LEU A 91 17.42 9.71 -10.07
CA LEU A 91 17.91 8.34 -10.29
C LEU A 91 16.93 7.47 -11.08
N LEU A 92 15.63 7.71 -10.95
CA LEU A 92 14.59 6.95 -11.66
C LEU A 92 14.30 7.49 -13.06
N GLN A 93 14.75 8.71 -13.38
CA GLN A 93 14.58 9.26 -14.72
C GLN A 93 15.19 8.35 -15.78
N GLY A 94 14.41 8.05 -16.82
CA GLY A 94 14.81 7.16 -17.92
C GLY A 94 14.86 5.67 -17.57
N LYS A 95 14.54 5.26 -16.34
CA LYS A 95 14.41 3.84 -15.98
C LYS A 95 12.99 3.35 -16.22
N THR A 96 12.87 2.22 -16.92
CA THR A 96 11.59 1.51 -17.03
C THR A 96 11.31 0.75 -15.73
N LEU A 97 10.20 1.08 -15.09
CA LEU A 97 9.73 0.40 -13.87
C LEU A 97 8.75 -0.73 -14.21
N HIS A 98 8.57 -1.63 -13.24
CA HIS A 98 7.57 -2.69 -13.31
C HIS A 98 6.15 -2.10 -13.24
N GLY A 99 5.20 -2.77 -13.90
CA GLY A 99 3.78 -2.51 -13.68
C GLY A 99 3.32 -3.08 -12.33
N LYS A 100 2.23 -2.55 -11.77
CA LYS A 100 1.60 -3.10 -10.56
C LYS A 100 0.14 -3.42 -10.82
N VAL A 101 -0.32 -4.58 -10.37
CA VAL A 101 -1.73 -4.97 -10.41
C VAL A 101 -2.13 -5.54 -9.05
N LYS A 102 -3.24 -5.05 -8.50
CA LYS A 102 -3.88 -5.61 -7.31
C LYS A 102 -5.04 -6.50 -7.74
N LEU A 103 -5.13 -7.69 -7.18
CA LEU A 103 -6.18 -8.67 -7.41
C LEU A 103 -6.75 -9.14 -6.07
N GLU A 104 -7.96 -9.68 -6.10
CA GLU A 104 -8.62 -10.27 -4.94
C GLU A 104 -9.22 -11.62 -5.34
N TYR A 105 -9.08 -12.62 -4.48
CA TYR A 105 -9.52 -13.99 -4.71
C TYR A 105 -10.28 -14.53 -3.51
N ASP A 106 -11.34 -15.28 -3.74
CA ASP A 106 -12.01 -16.02 -2.68
C ASP A 106 -11.08 -17.10 -2.11
N ILE A 107 -11.05 -17.20 -0.78
CA ILE A 107 -10.33 -18.24 -0.05
C ILE A 107 -11.30 -18.97 0.90
N ALA A 108 -10.81 -19.98 1.61
CA ALA A 108 -11.64 -20.79 2.50
C ALA A 108 -12.33 -19.95 3.59
N ASP A 109 -13.42 -20.50 4.13
CA ASP A 109 -14.19 -19.92 5.25
C ASP A 109 -14.82 -18.54 4.95
N GLY A 110 -15.06 -18.22 3.68
CA GLY A 110 -15.75 -17.00 3.27
C GLY A 110 -14.89 -15.74 3.36
N PHE A 111 -13.57 -15.89 3.46
CA PHE A 111 -12.62 -14.78 3.37
C PHE A 111 -12.18 -14.55 1.93
N THR A 112 -11.55 -13.41 1.68
CA THR A 112 -10.84 -13.14 0.42
C THR A 112 -9.37 -12.89 0.69
N GLY A 113 -8.48 -13.37 -0.18
CA GLY A 113 -7.05 -13.05 -0.19
C GLY A 113 -6.75 -11.93 -1.18
N ARG A 114 -5.87 -11.00 -0.80
CA ARG A 114 -5.42 -9.90 -1.67
C ARG A 114 -4.06 -10.21 -2.25
N VAL A 115 -3.86 -9.87 -3.51
CA VAL A 115 -2.62 -10.14 -4.25
C VAL A 115 -2.11 -8.86 -4.88
N LEU A 116 -0.81 -8.58 -4.72
CA LEU A 116 -0.11 -7.56 -5.48
C LEU A 116 0.91 -8.24 -6.39
N LEU A 117 0.74 -8.02 -7.70
CA LEU A 117 1.65 -8.46 -8.72
C LEU A 117 2.51 -7.28 -9.20
N LYS A 118 3.83 -7.48 -9.21
CA LYS A 118 4.75 -6.67 -10.00
C LYS A 118 4.96 -7.35 -11.34
N LEU A 119 4.62 -6.66 -12.41
CA LEU A 119 4.61 -7.19 -13.76
C LEU A 119 5.81 -6.67 -14.55
N PRO A 120 6.40 -7.50 -15.43
CA PRO A 120 7.35 -7.04 -16.43
C PRO A 120 6.78 -5.89 -17.27
N PRO A 121 7.61 -4.90 -17.63
CA PRO A 121 7.20 -3.86 -18.55
C PRO A 121 6.85 -4.48 -19.91
N ASN A 122 5.78 -3.99 -20.54
CA ASN A 122 5.30 -4.48 -21.82
C ASN A 122 4.97 -5.99 -21.84
N LEU A 123 4.50 -6.53 -20.71
CA LEU A 123 4.06 -7.92 -20.61
C LEU A 123 3.03 -8.26 -21.69
N ASP A 124 3.24 -9.39 -22.37
CA ASP A 124 2.30 -9.96 -23.33
C ASP A 124 1.08 -10.54 -22.61
N THR A 125 -0.07 -9.92 -22.83
CA THR A 125 -1.36 -10.34 -22.25
C THR A 125 -2.13 -11.31 -23.14
N SER A 126 -1.63 -11.65 -24.34
CA SER A 126 -2.31 -12.57 -25.27
C SER A 126 -2.28 -14.03 -24.81
N GLY A 127 -1.40 -14.37 -23.86
CA GLY A 127 -1.23 -15.73 -23.34
C GLY A 127 -0.23 -16.60 -24.10
N ASN A 128 0.34 -16.07 -25.18
CA ASN A 128 1.37 -16.74 -26.00
C ASN A 128 2.71 -16.85 -25.27
N THR A 129 3.07 -15.82 -24.49
CA THR A 129 4.28 -15.82 -23.67
C THR A 129 3.96 -16.30 -22.25
N LYS A 130 4.75 -17.25 -21.75
CA LYS A 130 4.69 -17.69 -20.35
C LYS A 130 5.82 -17.02 -19.55
N TYR A 131 5.46 -16.40 -18.45
CA TYR A 131 6.39 -15.72 -17.55
C TYR A 131 6.55 -16.55 -16.27
N PRO A 132 7.78 -16.79 -15.79
CA PRO A 132 7.98 -17.35 -14.46
C PRO A 132 7.41 -16.40 -13.40
N MET A 133 6.82 -16.98 -12.35
CA MET A 133 6.32 -16.24 -11.20
C MET A 133 7.08 -16.64 -9.94
N LEU A 134 7.54 -15.65 -9.18
CA LEU A 134 8.09 -15.82 -7.85
C LEU A 134 7.09 -15.29 -6.83
N VAL A 135 6.71 -16.14 -5.88
CA VAL A 135 5.82 -15.78 -4.77
C VAL A 135 6.67 -15.43 -3.56
N ASN A 136 6.61 -14.18 -3.13
CA ASN A 136 7.30 -13.70 -1.95
C ASN A 136 6.37 -13.77 -0.74
N VAL A 137 6.66 -14.73 0.14
CA VAL A 137 5.86 -15.00 1.33
C VAL A 137 6.54 -14.40 2.56
N TYR A 138 5.83 -13.54 3.28
CA TYR A 138 6.19 -13.20 4.66
C TYR A 138 5.34 -14.00 5.66
N GLY A 139 4.01 -13.87 5.61
CA GLY A 139 3.07 -14.73 6.35
C GLY A 139 3.03 -14.54 7.88
N GLY A 140 3.71 -13.53 8.43
CA GLY A 140 3.63 -13.24 9.86
C GLY A 140 2.26 -12.67 10.27
N PRO A 141 1.77 -13.00 11.48
CA PRO A 141 0.50 -12.45 11.99
C PRO A 141 0.51 -10.92 12.04
N ASP A 142 -0.64 -10.32 11.72
CA ASP A 142 -0.87 -8.86 11.69
C ASP A 142 0.03 -8.07 10.72
N THR A 143 0.59 -8.77 9.73
CA THR A 143 1.35 -8.12 8.66
C THR A 143 0.56 -8.07 7.36
N TYR A 144 0.99 -7.18 6.48
CA TYR A 144 0.32 -6.90 5.21
C TYR A 144 1.35 -6.38 4.21
N GLN A 145 1.23 -6.81 2.95
CA GLN A 145 2.14 -6.46 1.86
C GLN A 145 1.43 -5.79 0.69
N VAL A 146 0.12 -6.01 0.54
CA VAL A 146 -0.69 -5.45 -0.54
C VAL A 146 -1.14 -4.04 -0.18
N THR A 147 -0.23 -3.08 -0.38
CA THR A 147 -0.46 -1.65 -0.11
C THR A 147 -0.10 -0.78 -1.30
N ASP A 148 -0.66 0.44 -1.36
CA ASP A 148 -0.27 1.49 -2.30
C ASP A 148 0.96 2.29 -1.82
N LYS A 149 1.70 1.76 -0.83
CA LYS A 149 2.98 2.33 -0.43
C LYS A 149 4.00 2.15 -1.56
N TYR A 150 4.77 3.18 -1.84
CA TYR A 150 5.88 3.13 -2.76
C TYR A 150 6.96 2.18 -2.24
N SER A 151 7.48 1.33 -3.12
CA SER A 151 8.59 0.44 -2.82
C SER A 151 9.36 0.11 -4.09
N ILE A 152 10.69 0.22 -4.00
CA ILE A 152 11.64 -0.39 -4.94
C ILE A 152 12.47 -1.38 -4.13
N ASP A 153 12.30 -2.66 -4.44
CA ASP A 153 12.97 -3.76 -3.77
C ASP A 153 13.49 -4.76 -4.80
N TRP A 154 13.99 -5.90 -4.35
CA TRP A 154 14.50 -6.95 -5.22
C TRP A 154 13.44 -7.46 -6.22
N GLY A 155 12.17 -7.57 -5.82
CA GLY A 155 11.06 -7.94 -6.71
C GLY A 155 10.82 -6.93 -7.82
N SER A 156 11.08 -5.64 -7.57
CA SER A 156 11.02 -4.61 -8.60
C SER A 156 12.05 -4.86 -9.71
N TYR A 157 13.26 -5.30 -9.36
CA TYR A 157 14.30 -5.67 -10.34
C TYR A 157 13.95 -6.95 -11.10
N LEU A 158 13.45 -7.97 -10.41
CA LEU A 158 13.06 -9.24 -11.05
C LEU A 158 11.97 -9.03 -12.11
N ALA A 159 10.96 -8.22 -11.78
CA ALA A 159 9.91 -7.86 -12.72
C ALA A 159 10.46 -7.02 -13.89
N ALA A 160 11.14 -5.91 -13.59
CA ALA A 160 11.57 -4.97 -14.62
C ALA A 160 12.66 -5.52 -15.57
N ASN A 161 13.63 -6.28 -15.04
CA ASN A 161 14.85 -6.65 -15.77
C ASN A 161 14.99 -8.13 -16.10
N LYS A 162 14.21 -9.01 -15.46
CA LYS A 162 14.30 -10.46 -15.64
C LYS A 162 13.01 -11.09 -16.14
N SER A 163 11.98 -10.29 -16.41
CA SER A 163 10.67 -10.76 -16.87
C SER A 163 10.06 -11.81 -15.94
N ILE A 164 10.29 -11.68 -14.63
CA ILE A 164 9.72 -12.55 -13.59
C ILE A 164 8.57 -11.82 -12.92
N ILE A 165 7.36 -12.37 -12.96
CA ILE A 165 6.23 -11.83 -12.19
C ILE A 165 6.53 -12.02 -10.70
N TYR A 166 6.47 -10.95 -9.92
CA TYR A 166 6.71 -11.02 -8.48
C TYR A 166 5.39 -10.81 -7.74
N ALA A 167 4.94 -11.85 -7.03
CA ALA A 167 3.65 -11.87 -6.36
C ALA A 167 3.83 -11.77 -4.83
N THR A 168 2.98 -10.97 -4.20
CA THR A 168 2.80 -10.93 -2.73
C THR A 168 1.33 -11.14 -2.42
N ILE A 169 1.04 -11.88 -1.36
CA ILE A 169 -0.30 -12.40 -1.07
C ILE A 169 -0.61 -12.19 0.42
N ASP A 170 -1.67 -11.47 0.70
CA ASP A 170 -2.24 -11.27 2.03
C ASP A 170 -3.50 -12.12 2.20
N GLY A 171 -3.35 -13.28 2.84
CA GLY A 171 -4.43 -14.22 3.16
C GLY A 171 -4.92 -14.11 4.61
N ARG A 172 -5.46 -15.20 5.16
CA ARG A 172 -5.82 -15.27 6.59
C ARG A 172 -4.60 -15.04 7.49
N GLY A 173 -4.80 -14.32 8.58
CA GLY A 173 -3.72 -13.86 9.48
C GLY A 173 -3.14 -12.48 9.13
N SER A 174 -3.43 -11.94 7.93
CA SER A 174 -3.01 -10.60 7.55
C SER A 174 -3.77 -9.50 8.29
N GLY A 175 -3.10 -8.35 8.46
CA GLY A 175 -3.63 -7.17 9.15
C GLY A 175 -4.59 -6.33 8.30
N LEU A 176 -5.03 -5.20 8.86
CA LEU A 176 -5.84 -4.15 8.20
C LEU A 176 -7.21 -4.55 7.66
N ARG A 177 -7.66 -5.78 7.90
CA ARG A 177 -8.88 -6.36 7.30
C ARG A 177 -9.81 -7.01 8.35
N GLY A 178 -9.76 -6.48 9.57
CA GLY A 178 -10.62 -6.87 10.67
C GLY A 178 -10.18 -8.13 11.42
N ASN A 179 -10.75 -8.29 12.62
CA ASN A 179 -10.33 -9.32 13.58
C ASN A 179 -10.60 -10.76 13.09
N ASN A 180 -11.67 -10.96 12.31
CA ASN A 180 -12.03 -12.29 11.83
C ASN A 180 -10.94 -12.87 10.91
N LEU A 181 -10.40 -12.04 9.99
CA LEU A 181 -9.30 -12.45 9.12
C LEU A 181 -8.00 -12.59 9.92
N LEU A 182 -7.70 -11.62 10.80
CA LEU A 182 -6.48 -11.57 11.59
C LEU A 182 -6.33 -12.80 12.51
N TYR A 183 -7.40 -13.20 13.20
CA TYR A 183 -7.36 -14.29 14.17
C TYR A 183 -7.71 -15.67 13.59
N ALA A 184 -7.93 -15.78 12.27
CA ALA A 184 -8.23 -17.06 11.63
C ALA A 184 -7.11 -18.12 11.83
N GLY A 185 -5.86 -17.68 12.01
CA GLY A 185 -4.71 -18.53 12.32
C GLY A 185 -4.43 -18.72 13.82
N TYR A 186 -5.28 -18.22 14.72
CA TYR A 186 -5.04 -18.30 16.16
C TYR A 186 -4.93 -19.77 16.62
N ARG A 187 -3.80 -20.10 17.28
CA ARG A 187 -3.40 -21.47 17.68
C ARG A 187 -3.27 -22.47 16.52
N LYS A 188 -3.13 -21.98 15.30
CA LYS A 188 -2.99 -22.76 14.06
C LYS A 188 -1.92 -22.18 13.13
N LEU A 189 -0.83 -21.64 13.68
CA LEU A 189 0.28 -21.11 12.88
C LEU A 189 0.88 -22.19 11.98
N GLY A 190 1.26 -21.81 10.76
CA GLY A 190 1.77 -22.69 9.70
C GLY A 190 0.69 -23.50 8.99
N THR A 191 -0.59 -23.08 9.05
CA THR A 191 -1.69 -23.85 8.45
C THR A 191 -2.51 -23.02 7.47
N VAL A 192 -3.30 -22.07 7.96
CA VAL A 192 -4.24 -21.29 7.13
C VAL A 192 -3.50 -20.41 6.13
N GLU A 193 -2.41 -19.79 6.55
CA GLU A 193 -1.56 -18.97 5.70
C GLU A 193 -0.91 -19.81 4.59
N VAL A 194 -0.46 -21.02 4.90
CA VAL A 194 0.17 -21.92 3.92
C VAL A 194 -0.85 -22.38 2.88
N ILE A 195 -2.06 -22.74 3.33
CA ILE A 195 -3.17 -23.14 2.45
C ILE A 195 -3.54 -21.99 1.51
N ASP A 196 -3.64 -20.76 2.03
CA ASP A 196 -4.03 -19.60 1.23
C ASP A 196 -2.97 -19.26 0.16
N GLN A 197 -1.68 -19.30 0.51
CA GLN A 197 -0.57 -19.10 -0.44
C GLN A 197 -0.60 -20.14 -1.57
N ILE A 198 -0.82 -21.41 -1.25
CA ILE A 198 -0.88 -22.49 -2.25
C ILE A 198 -2.12 -22.37 -3.12
N ASN A 199 -3.29 -22.08 -2.55
CA ASN A 199 -4.53 -22.06 -3.30
C ASN A 199 -4.62 -20.88 -4.26
N ILE A 200 -4.11 -19.70 -3.87
CA ILE A 200 -4.10 -18.51 -4.73
C ILE A 200 -3.13 -18.65 -5.91
N THR A 201 -2.12 -19.51 -5.78
CA THR A 201 -1.05 -19.66 -6.79
C THR A 201 -1.28 -20.82 -7.77
N LYS A 202 -2.36 -21.58 -7.60
CA LYS A 202 -2.80 -22.65 -8.50
C LYS A 202 -3.64 -22.12 -9.65
#